data_AF-A0A358C1I9-F1
#
_entry.id   AF-A0A358C1I9-F1
#
_cell.length_a   1.000
_cell.length_b   1.000
_cell.length_c   1.000
_cell.angle_alpha   90.00
_cell.angle_beta   90.00
_cell.angle_gamma   90.00
#
_symmetry.space_group_name_H-M   'P 1'
#
loop_
_entity.id
_entity.type
_entity.pdbx_description
1 polymer ?
#
loop_
_entity_poly.entity_id
_entity_poly.type
_entity_poly.pdbx_seq_one_letter_code
_entity_poly.pdbx_strand_id
1 'polypeptide(L)'
;MKAVVRTTHTLDASGKAPGRLAAEISILLQGKNRTDYVPNWDKGEIVNVENAINMKITGNKLTDKIYYRHSGHPGGLKQQKLKDVFAGDPGEVLRRAVLRMLPKNRLRTERMKRLTIK
;
A
#
# COMPACT_ATOMS: atom_id res chain seq x y z
N MET A 1 8.43 -10.48 -26.72
CA MET A 1 8.17 -9.50 -25.65
C MET A 1 9.49 -8.99 -25.11
N LYS A 2 9.73 -7.67 -25.05
CA LYS A 2 10.96 -7.14 -24.44
C LYS A 2 10.97 -7.44 -22.95
N ALA A 3 12.11 -7.89 -22.42
CA ALA A 3 12.28 -8.07 -20.98
C ALA A 3 12.06 -6.72 -20.27
N VAL A 4 11.18 -6.72 -19.26
CA VAL A 4 10.91 -5.51 -18.47
C VAL A 4 12.01 -5.40 -17.43
N VAL A 5 12.94 -4.47 -17.65
CA VAL A 5 13.92 -4.08 -16.62
C VAL A 5 13.20 -3.20 -15.60
N ARG A 6 13.25 -3.64 -14.33
CA ARG A 6 12.64 -2.93 -13.21
C ARG A 6 13.73 -2.40 -12.30
N THR A 7 13.59 -1.14 -11.92
CA THR A 7 14.39 -0.50 -10.88
C THR A 7 13.76 -0.80 -9.52
N THR A 8 14.59 -0.77 -8.48
CA THR A 8 14.16 -0.90 -7.09
C THR A 8 14.25 0.46 -6.43
N HIS A 9 13.16 0.89 -5.80
CA HIS A 9 13.08 2.12 -5.02
C HIS A 9 12.98 1.79 -3.54
N THR A 10 13.80 2.45 -2.72
CA THR A 10 13.70 2.37 -1.26
C THR A 10 13.15 3.68 -0.73
N LEU A 11 12.03 3.62 -0.01
CA LEU A 11 11.35 4.78 0.55
C LEU A 11 11.34 4.71 2.08
N ASP A 12 11.79 5.77 2.74
CA ASP A 12 11.64 5.92 4.18
C ASP A 12 10.22 6.41 4.52
N ALA A 13 9.55 5.70 5.42
CA ALA A 13 8.22 6.02 5.93
C ALA A 13 8.24 6.94 7.15
N SER A 14 9.40 7.19 7.75
CA SER A 14 9.56 8.00 8.96
C SER A 14 8.96 9.41 8.79
N GLY A 15 8.09 9.81 9.72
CA GLY A 15 7.44 11.13 9.71
C GLY A 15 6.42 11.37 8.59
N LYS A 16 6.25 10.42 7.66
CA LYS A 16 5.31 10.54 6.54
C LYS A 16 3.92 10.05 6.91
N ALA A 17 2.92 10.71 6.33
CA ALA A 17 1.53 10.27 6.46
C ALA A 17 1.27 9.05 5.54
N PRO A 18 0.65 7.96 6.03
CA PRO A 18 0.46 6.73 5.26
C PRO A 18 -0.27 6.93 3.92
N GLY A 19 -1.23 7.86 3.88
CA GLY A 19 -1.97 8.15 2.65
C GLY A 19 -1.13 8.81 1.56
N ARG A 20 -0.26 9.76 1.92
CA ARG A 20 0.61 10.44 0.94
C ARG A 20 1.67 9.48 0.41
N LEU A 21 2.28 8.70 1.31
CA LEU A 21 3.25 7.68 0.94
C LEU A 21 2.61 6.60 0.05
N ALA A 22 1.39 6.14 0.38
CA ALA A 22 0.69 5.16 -0.45
C ALA A 22 0.41 5.66 -1.88
N ALA A 23 0.11 6.96 -2.05
CA ALA A 23 -0.14 7.55 -3.35
C ALA A 23 1.12 7.50 -4.24
N GLU A 24 2.26 7.92 -3.67
CA GLU A 24 3.56 7.85 -4.32
C GLU A 24 3.93 6.41 -4.72
N ILE A 25 3.81 5.47 -3.78
CA ILE A 25 4.05 4.04 -4.03
C ILE A 25 3.14 3.52 -5.16
N SER A 26 1.86 3.91 -5.17
CA SER A 26 0.92 3.45 -6.20
C SER A 26 1.30 3.91 -7.60
N ILE A 27 1.96 5.07 -7.75
CA ILE A 27 2.44 5.60 -9.02
C ILE A 27 3.62 4.77 -9.51
N LEU A 28 4.60 4.49 -8.64
CA LEU A 28 5.78 3.67 -8.93
C LEU A 28 5.40 2.22 -9.30
N LEU A 29 4.52 1.60 -8.52
CA LEU A 29 4.05 0.24 -8.79
C LEU A 29 3.29 0.12 -10.12
N GLN A 30 2.62 1.19 -10.56
CA GLN A 30 1.96 1.24 -11.86
C GLN A 30 2.93 1.57 -13.00
N GLY A 31 4.08 2.17 -12.70
CA GLY A 31 5.03 2.69 -13.68
C GLY A 31 4.60 4.01 -14.31
N LYS A 32 3.70 4.77 -13.66
CA LYS A 32 3.18 6.06 -14.16
C LYS A 32 4.24 7.17 -14.16
N ASN A 33 5.35 6.96 -13.48
CA ASN A 33 6.54 7.83 -13.52
C ASN A 33 7.36 7.66 -14.79
N ARG A 34 7.18 6.57 -15.55
CA ARG A 34 7.91 6.29 -16.78
C ARG A 34 7.20 6.89 -17.99
N THR A 35 7.96 7.38 -18.96
CA THR A 35 7.43 7.90 -20.22
C THR A 35 6.82 6.81 -21.10
N ASP A 36 7.25 5.55 -20.94
CA ASP A 36 6.77 4.38 -21.70
C ASP A 36 5.61 3.64 -21.02
N TYR A 37 4.84 4.33 -20.17
CA TYR A 37 3.70 3.80 -19.44
C TYR A 37 2.60 3.31 -20.38
N VAL A 38 2.14 2.07 -20.15
CA VAL A 38 0.99 1.50 -20.85
C VAL A 38 0.05 0.87 -19.79
N PRO A 39 -1.23 1.27 -19.71
CA PRO A 39 -2.12 0.85 -18.63
C PRO A 39 -2.32 -0.68 -18.49
N ASN A 40 -2.33 -1.39 -19.62
CA ASN A 40 -2.59 -2.84 -19.70
C ASN A 40 -1.33 -3.70 -19.53
N TRP A 41 -0.13 -3.09 -19.52
CA TRP A 41 1.14 -3.82 -19.43
C TRP A 41 1.87 -3.48 -18.13
N ASP A 42 2.25 -4.51 -17.37
CA ASP A 42 2.86 -4.32 -16.05
C ASP A 42 4.37 -4.02 -16.09
N LYS A 43 4.69 -2.75 -16.37
CA LYS A 43 6.06 -2.22 -16.39
C LYS A 43 6.48 -1.44 -15.13
N GLY A 44 5.67 -1.49 -14.07
CA GLY A 44 6.00 -0.78 -12.84
C GLY A 44 7.30 -1.25 -12.19
N GLU A 45 7.71 -0.52 -11.18
CA GLU A 45 8.98 -0.73 -10.48
C GLU A 45 8.76 -1.53 -9.20
N ILE A 46 9.85 -1.91 -8.53
CA ILE A 46 9.82 -2.60 -7.23
C ILE A 46 9.98 -1.54 -6.15
N VAL A 47 9.16 -1.62 -5.09
CA VAL A 47 9.17 -0.62 -4.02
C VAL A 47 9.38 -1.32 -2.68
N ASN A 48 10.46 -0.92 -2.02
CA ASN A 48 10.79 -1.28 -0.65
C ASN A 48 10.50 -0.08 0.25
N VAL A 49 9.74 -0.30 1.32
CA VAL A 49 9.47 0.72 2.32
C VAL A 49 10.18 0.34 3.60
N GLU A 50 10.87 1.28 4.23
CA GLU A 50 11.56 1.10 5.51
C GLU A 50 10.95 2.00 6.60
N ASN A 51 11.21 1.64 7.87
CA ASN A 51 10.75 2.36 9.04
C ASN A 51 9.23 2.57 9.10
N ALA A 52 8.44 1.58 8.68
CA ALA A 52 6.97 1.66 8.70
C ALA A 52 6.40 1.99 10.10
N ILE A 53 7.10 1.60 11.17
CA ILE A 53 6.74 1.91 12.55
C ILE A 53 6.78 3.41 12.89
N ASN A 54 7.62 4.19 12.20
CA ASN A 54 7.83 5.62 12.46
C ASN A 54 6.89 6.51 11.62
N MET A 55 5.87 5.94 10.98
CA MET A 55 4.89 6.69 10.21
C MET A 55 4.09 7.65 11.10
N LYS A 56 3.86 8.86 10.59
CA LYS A 56 3.09 9.90 11.30
C LYS A 56 1.61 9.76 11.02
N ILE A 57 0.85 9.31 12.00
CA ILE A 57 -0.62 9.33 11.95
C ILE A 57 -1.10 10.67 12.53
N THR A 58 -1.77 11.46 11.69
CA THR A 58 -2.26 12.80 12.05
C THR A 58 -3.59 12.76 12.79
N GLY A 59 -3.76 13.60 13.81
CA GLY A 59 -5.03 13.78 14.53
C GLY A 59 -5.47 12.53 15.29
N ASN A 60 -6.78 12.40 15.53
CA ASN A 60 -7.36 11.32 16.34
C ASN A 60 -7.60 10.01 15.55
N LYS A 61 -6.99 9.88 14.37
CA LYS A 61 -7.22 8.73 13.48
C LYS A 61 -6.81 7.40 14.11
N LEU A 62 -5.85 7.40 15.03
CA LEU A 62 -5.44 6.19 15.76
C LEU A 62 -6.62 5.55 16.50
N THR A 63 -7.48 6.36 17.12
CA THR A 63 -8.62 5.90 17.91
C THR A 63 -9.89 5.78 17.08
N ASP A 64 -10.11 6.73 16.17
CA ASP A 64 -11.41 6.92 15.52
C ASP A 64 -11.53 6.10 14.24
N LYS A 65 -10.41 5.80 13.58
CA LYS A 65 -10.44 5.04 12.33
C LYS A 65 -10.59 3.55 12.64
N ILE A 66 -11.71 2.99 12.18
CA ILE A 66 -12.02 1.57 12.30
C ILE A 66 -11.84 0.88 10.96
N TYR A 67 -11.14 -0.24 10.96
CA TYR A 67 -11.10 -1.20 9.87
C TYR A 67 -12.20 -2.23 10.04
N TYR A 68 -13.04 -2.33 9.01
CA TYR A 68 -14.10 -3.31 8.92
C TYR A 68 -13.69 -4.45 8.00
N ARG A 69 -13.98 -5.69 8.40
CA ARG A 69 -13.97 -6.86 7.54
C ARG A 69 -15.20 -7.71 7.83
N HIS A 70 -15.73 -8.37 6.82
CA HIS A 70 -16.91 -9.22 6.96
C HIS A 70 -16.58 -10.63 6.45
N SER A 71 -17.01 -11.66 7.17
CA SER A 71 -16.78 -13.05 6.78
C SER A 71 -17.77 -13.57 5.74
N GLY A 72 -18.90 -12.89 5.53
CA GLY A 72 -19.99 -13.30 4.64
C GLY A 72 -21.19 -13.94 5.35
N HIS A 73 -21.05 -14.29 6.63
CA HIS A 73 -22.11 -14.89 7.44
C HIS A 73 -22.89 -13.83 8.24
N PRO A 74 -24.16 -14.05 8.61
CA PRO A 74 -24.88 -13.17 9.53
C PRO A 74 -24.10 -12.96 10.84
N GLY A 75 -23.95 -11.70 11.27
CA GLY A 75 -23.14 -11.35 12.45
C GLY A 75 -21.62 -11.43 12.24
N GLY A 76 -21.15 -11.69 11.02
CA GLY A 76 -19.72 -11.88 10.70
C GLY A 76 -18.87 -10.60 10.59
N LEU A 77 -19.37 -9.45 11.05
CA LEU A 77 -18.67 -8.17 11.00
C LEU A 77 -17.60 -8.11 12.09
N LYS A 78 -16.34 -7.99 11.69
CA LYS A 78 -15.21 -7.75 12.59
C LYS A 78 -14.71 -6.32 12.41
N GLN A 79 -14.47 -5.66 13.53
CA GLN A 79 -14.00 -4.28 13.61
C GLN A 79 -12.64 -4.27 14.32
N GLN A 80 -11.69 -3.49 13.83
CA GLN A 80 -10.38 -3.30 14.46
C GLN A 80 -10.01 -1.83 14.39
N LYS A 81 -9.57 -1.23 15.50
CA LYS A 81 -9.12 0.17 15.47
C LYS A 81 -7.77 0.28 14.76
N LEU A 82 -7.49 1.43 14.16
CA LEU A 82 -6.20 1.70 13.52
C LEU A 82 -5.04 1.50 14.51
N LYS A 83 -5.20 1.94 15.77
CA LYS A 83 -4.22 1.72 16.84
C LYS A 83 -3.82 0.25 16.96
N ASP A 84 -4.79 -0.67 16.99
CA ASP A 84 -4.53 -2.09 17.20
C ASP A 84 -3.83 -2.71 15.99
N VAL A 85 -4.25 -2.33 14.78
CA VAL A 85 -3.60 -2.79 13.55
C VAL A 85 -2.17 -2.25 13.45
N PHE A 86 -1.98 -0.98 13.77
CA PHE A 86 -0.67 -0.33 13.72
C PHE A 86 0.30 -0.90 14.78
N ALA A 87 -0.19 -1.24 15.97
CA ALA A 87 0.61 -1.86 17.01
C ALA A 87 1.04 -3.30 16.67
N GLY A 88 0.20 -4.07 15.96
CA GLY A 88 0.52 -5.43 15.54
C GLY A 88 1.40 -5.50 14.29
N ASP A 89 0.98 -4.83 13.21
CA ASP A 89 1.73 -4.73 11.96
C ASP A 89 1.54 -3.32 11.35
N PRO A 90 2.48 -2.39 11.57
CA PRO A 90 2.45 -1.06 10.97
C PRO A 90 2.39 -1.10 9.44
N GLY A 91 3.03 -2.11 8.82
CA GLY A 91 3.08 -2.27 7.39
C GLY A 91 1.73 -2.61 6.77
N GLU A 92 0.85 -3.30 7.50
CA GLU A 92 -0.50 -3.63 7.05
C GLU A 92 -1.35 -2.37 6.81
N VAL A 93 -1.15 -1.31 7.61
CA VAL A 93 -1.84 -0.02 7.41
C VAL A 93 -1.51 0.55 6.04
N LEU A 94 -0.22 0.54 5.67
CA LEU A 94 0.25 1.04 4.38
C LEU A 94 -0.13 0.10 3.23
N ARG A 95 0.00 -1.21 3.43
CA ARG A 95 -0.40 -2.24 2.44
C ARG A 95 -1.87 -2.10 2.07
N ARG A 96 -2.76 -1.93 3.04
CA ARG A 96 -4.20 -1.69 2.80
C ARG A 96 -4.46 -0.39 2.07
N ALA A 97 -3.71 0.67 2.38
CA ALA A 97 -3.84 1.96 1.72
C ALA A 97 -3.44 1.85 0.24
N VAL A 98 -2.27 1.27 -0.05
CA VAL A 98 -1.79 1.05 -1.43
C VAL A 98 -2.73 0.15 -2.22
N LEU A 99 -3.19 -0.96 -1.63
CA LEU A 99 -4.14 -1.88 -2.27
C LEU A 99 -5.42 -1.17 -2.74
N ARG A 100 -5.92 -0.21 -1.93
CA ARG A 100 -7.11 0.58 -2.25
C ARG A 100 -6.85 1.68 -3.28
N MET A 101 -5.61 2.12 -3.46
CA MET A 101 -5.21 3.11 -4.47
C MET A 101 -4.93 2.48 -5.85
N LEU A 102 -4.61 1.18 -5.90
CA LEU A 102 -4.40 0.48 -7.17
C LEU A 102 -5.73 0.20 -7.90
N PRO A 103 -5.74 0.26 -9.25
CA PRO A 103 -6.91 -0.13 -10.05
C PRO A 103 -7.37 -1.56 -9.74
N LYS A 104 -8.69 -1.75 -9.62
CA LYS A 104 -9.29 -3.07 -9.34
C LYS A 104 -9.29 -3.93 -10.61
N ASN A 105 -8.16 -4.54 -10.93
CA ASN A 105 -8.00 -5.44 -12.07
C ASN A 105 -7.07 -6.62 -11.75
N ARG A 106 -6.86 -7.51 -12.71
CA ARG A 106 -5.99 -8.70 -12.57
C ARG A 106 -4.52 -8.34 -12.28
N LEU A 107 -4.05 -7.18 -12.74
CA LEU A 107 -2.67 -6.73 -12.51
C LEU A 107 -2.44 -6.35 -11.05
N ARG A 108 -3.47 -5.92 -10.32
CA ARG A 108 -3.35 -5.44 -8.93
C ARG A 108 -2.59 -6.41 -8.03
N THR A 109 -2.86 -7.71 -8.14
CA THR A 109 -2.18 -8.74 -7.32
C THR A 109 -0.68 -8.79 -7.63
N GLU A 110 -0.30 -8.78 -8.90
CA GLU A 110 1.11 -8.77 -9.32
C GLU A 110 1.82 -7.48 -8.91
N ARG A 111 1.12 -6.33 -8.99
CA ARG A 111 1.65 -5.05 -8.50
C ARG A 111 1.92 -5.09 -6.99
N MET A 112 1.01 -5.67 -6.21
CA MET A 112 1.16 -5.79 -4.76
C MET A 112 2.30 -6.72 -4.34
N LYS A 113 2.62 -7.76 -5.12
CA LYS A 113 3.78 -8.64 -4.85
C LYS A 113 5.13 -7.92 -4.91
N ARG A 114 5.20 -6.80 -5.63
CA ARG A 114 6.41 -5.97 -5.76
C ARG A 114 6.55 -4.90 -4.68
N LEU A 115 5.61 -4.85 -3.73
CA LEU A 115 5.67 -4.00 -2.57
C LEU A 115 6.18 -4.80 -1.38
N THR A 116 7.36 -4.46 -0.90
CA THR A 116 7.93 -4.99 0.33
C THR A 116 7.95 -3.87 1.38
N ILE A 117 7.47 -4.17 2.58
CA ILE A 117 7.41 -3.19 3.68
C ILE A 117 8.17 -3.80 4.85
N LYS A 118 9.08 -3.01 5.42
CA LYS A 118 9.90 -3.31 6.59
C LYS A 118 9.59 -2.32 7.71
#